data_AF-A0A2G8RQ96-F1
#
_entry.id   AF-A0A2G8RQ96-F1
#
_cell.length_a   1.000
_cell.length_b   1.000
_cell.length_c   1.000
_cell.angle_alpha   90.00
_cell.angle_beta   90.00
_cell.angle_gamma   90.00
#
_symmetry.space_group_name_H-M   'P 1'
#
loop_
_entity.id
_entity.type
_entity.pdbx_description
1 polymer ?
#
loop_
_entity_poly.entity_id
_entity_poly.type
_entity_poly.pdbx_seq_one_letter_code
_entity_poly.pdbx_strand_id
1 'polypeptide(L)'
;MRATQEAAHKDLIATIDADSIKRWQSEVEAWQADPQNSPDLYEEPRPTATYQSVRLKIAEEEAGELAASTLPPHDVSPGVFIQVGLELEEQQRNLKIRQARGATAMSTLADMQEKRNNLSRRIESWQAVQAAHTPIVAQLCVSGIPPALTPVSADGSPPQPSVLLNSLPFSATASPTLHPDNIRLWLPSAIPPTLRGATVSPGLIDKERCLRIAQADDALEDLRHCRHILTGVNEFRRYNVDGMGQHTEGKVRTMYSNFKDKQQRAANRYRAARAALLSLDPNGDWRSHFKDLKQTDIQGPGRDDNTALGEGYYEISWIWLVPQDPTSSSPTPSSRLDQNEFLENVKVKWAKSQACTARWSKEVQLLEEEMRRVVEYFEWRSTWW
;
A
#
# COMPACT_ATOMS: atom_id res chain seq x y z
N MET A 1 5.56 22.64 -28.31
CA MET A 1 6.20 21.98 -27.13
C MET A 1 6.55 23.00 -26.04
N ARG A 2 7.38 24.02 -26.27
CA ARG A 2 7.64 25.09 -25.28
C ARG A 2 6.36 25.76 -24.74
N ALA A 3 5.50 26.25 -25.64
CA ALA A 3 4.24 26.89 -25.25
C ALA A 3 3.30 25.95 -24.46
N THR A 4 3.36 24.65 -24.75
CA THR A 4 2.56 23.62 -24.09
C THR A 4 3.04 23.38 -22.65
N GLN A 5 4.36 23.32 -22.44
CA GLN A 5 4.98 23.16 -21.12
C GLN A 5 4.85 24.44 -20.27
N GLU A 6 5.00 25.62 -20.88
CA GLU A 6 4.78 26.90 -20.22
C GLU A 6 3.32 27.10 -19.81
N ALA A 7 2.36 26.64 -20.61
CA ALA A 7 0.94 26.65 -20.25
C ALA A 7 0.68 25.72 -19.06
N ALA A 8 1.16 24.47 -19.11
CA ALA A 8 1.00 23.51 -18.01
C ALA A 8 1.63 24.01 -16.69
N HIS A 9 2.80 24.65 -16.75
CA HIS A 9 3.43 25.27 -15.57
C HIS A 9 2.62 26.45 -15.02
N LYS A 10 2.03 27.29 -15.89
CA LYS A 10 1.17 28.40 -15.48
C LYS A 10 -0.13 27.91 -14.84
N ASP A 11 -0.74 26.87 -15.40
CA ASP A 11 -1.96 26.27 -14.85
C ASP A 11 -1.70 25.67 -13.46
N LEU A 12 -0.54 25.04 -13.27
CA LEU A 12 -0.12 24.50 -11.98
C LEU A 12 0.15 25.61 -10.95
N ILE A 13 0.79 26.71 -11.35
CA ILE A 13 0.97 27.89 -10.49
C ILE A 13 -0.37 28.50 -10.08
N ALA A 14 -1.36 28.53 -10.97
CA ALA A 14 -2.67 29.11 -10.68
C ALA A 14 -3.46 28.35 -9.60
N THR A 15 -3.16 27.06 -9.41
CA THR A 15 -3.81 26.23 -8.38
C THR A 15 -3.16 26.29 -6.99
N ILE A 16 -2.01 26.94 -6.86
CA ILE A 16 -1.18 26.90 -5.65
C ILE A 16 -1.11 28.29 -5.03
N ASP A 17 -1.14 28.33 -3.69
CA ASP A 17 -1.02 29.57 -2.94
C ASP A 17 0.32 30.30 -3.21
N ALA A 18 0.26 31.62 -3.38
CA ALA A 18 1.40 32.42 -3.81
C ALA A 18 2.53 32.47 -2.77
N ASP A 19 2.22 32.35 -1.48
CA ASP A 19 3.22 32.35 -0.42
C ASP A 19 4.00 31.03 -0.36
N SER A 20 3.35 29.92 -0.70
CA SER A 20 4.00 28.61 -0.86
C SER A 20 4.98 28.60 -2.02
N ILE A 21 4.60 29.20 -3.17
CA ILE A 21 5.47 29.29 -4.35
C ILE A 21 6.73 30.11 -4.06
N LYS A 22 6.60 31.27 -3.39
CA LYS A 22 7.76 32.09 -3.01
C LYS A 22 8.73 31.34 -2.10
N ARG A 23 8.19 30.57 -1.14
CA ARG A 23 9.01 29.72 -0.28
C ARG A 23 9.79 28.71 -1.10
N TRP A 24 9.13 27.98 -2.00
CA TRP A 24 9.78 26.98 -2.83
C TRP A 24 10.80 27.58 -3.80
N GLN A 25 10.54 28.78 -4.35
CA GLN A 25 11.52 29.52 -5.16
C GLN A 25 12.79 29.82 -4.37
N SER A 26 12.67 30.33 -3.14
CA SER A 26 13.84 30.60 -2.29
C SER A 26 14.62 29.33 -1.94
N GLU A 27 13.93 28.21 -1.74
CA GLU A 27 14.57 26.93 -1.48
C GLU A 27 15.31 26.41 -2.72
N VAL A 28 14.72 26.51 -3.92
CA VAL A 28 15.37 26.14 -5.20
C VAL A 28 16.61 27.00 -5.46
N GLU A 29 16.55 28.30 -5.19
CA GLU A 29 17.71 29.19 -5.33
C GLU A 29 18.82 28.81 -4.35
N ALA A 30 18.48 28.48 -3.09
CA ALA A 30 19.43 28.01 -2.10
C ALA A 30 20.07 26.67 -2.50
N TRP A 31 19.29 25.73 -3.05
CA TRP A 31 19.80 24.46 -3.56
C TRP A 31 20.67 24.63 -4.81
N GLN A 32 20.35 25.56 -5.71
CA GLN A 32 21.19 25.89 -6.87
C GLN A 32 22.52 26.51 -6.47
N ALA A 33 22.55 27.28 -5.38
CA ALA A 33 23.77 27.86 -4.83
C ALA A 33 24.66 26.79 -4.17
N ASP A 34 24.09 25.91 -3.35
CA ASP A 34 24.82 24.88 -2.60
C ASP A 34 24.18 23.47 -2.71
N PRO A 35 24.40 22.74 -3.83
CA PRO A 35 23.78 21.42 -4.06
C PRO A 35 24.19 20.33 -3.06
N GLN A 36 25.27 20.54 -2.30
CA GLN A 36 25.89 19.51 -1.45
C GLN A 36 25.47 19.58 0.03
N ASN A 37 24.96 20.75 0.48
CA ASN A 37 24.53 20.98 1.85
C ASN A 37 23.02 21.21 1.99
N SER A 38 22.29 21.43 0.88
CA SER A 38 20.85 21.69 0.89
C SER A 38 20.04 20.38 0.72
N PRO A 39 18.87 20.24 1.36
CA PRO A 39 17.98 19.09 1.14
C PRO A 39 17.59 18.96 -0.34
N ASP A 40 17.50 17.74 -0.86
CA ASP A 40 17.08 17.51 -2.25
C ASP A 40 15.60 17.84 -2.42
N LEU A 41 15.32 18.95 -3.09
CA LEU A 41 13.96 19.45 -3.36
C LEU A 41 13.18 18.58 -4.34
N TYR A 42 13.85 17.63 -5.00
CA TYR A 42 13.23 16.70 -5.94
C TYR A 42 12.94 15.33 -5.31
N GLU A 43 13.40 15.08 -4.08
CA GLU A 43 13.10 13.86 -3.35
C GLU A 43 11.67 13.93 -2.78
N GLU A 44 10.88 12.90 -3.06
CA GLU A 44 9.51 12.80 -2.53
C GLU A 44 9.60 12.50 -1.02
N PRO A 45 8.94 13.29 -0.16
CA PRO A 45 8.95 13.04 1.28
C PRO A 45 8.35 11.67 1.57
N ARG A 46 8.99 10.92 2.46
CA ARG A 46 8.40 9.69 2.97
C ARG A 46 7.45 10.03 4.13
N PRO A 47 6.26 9.43 4.21
CA PRO A 47 5.33 9.67 5.30
C PRO A 47 5.99 9.36 6.66
N THR A 48 5.74 10.24 7.62
CA THR A 48 6.42 10.26 8.94
C THR A 48 5.90 9.14 9.87
N ALA A 49 4.74 8.55 9.59
CA ALA A 49 4.10 7.52 10.41
C ALA A 49 4.12 6.14 9.74
N THR A 50 5.32 5.61 9.48
CA THR A 50 5.48 4.26 8.91
C THR A 50 5.03 3.17 9.89
N TYR A 51 4.58 2.00 9.41
CA TYR A 51 4.31 0.81 10.24
C TYR A 51 5.43 0.48 11.25
N GLN A 52 6.68 0.72 10.87
CA GLN A 52 7.84 0.55 11.74
C GLN A 52 7.82 1.48 12.98
N SER A 53 7.34 2.71 12.83
CA SER A 53 7.20 3.67 13.94
C SER A 53 6.12 3.25 14.92
N VAL A 54 5.00 2.69 14.44
CA VAL A 54 3.93 2.14 15.28
C VAL A 54 4.39 0.88 15.98
N ARG A 55 5.14 0.01 15.29
CA ARG A 55 5.75 -1.17 15.90
C ARG A 55 6.72 -0.80 17.03
N LEU A 56 7.53 0.25 16.83
CA LEU A 56 8.41 0.77 17.86
C LEU A 56 7.62 1.27 19.08
N LYS A 57 6.57 2.07 18.86
CA LYS A 57 5.71 2.56 19.95
C LYS A 57 5.06 1.42 20.75
N ILE A 58 4.55 0.39 20.07
CA ILE A 58 3.96 -0.79 20.73
C ILE A 58 5.03 -1.55 21.53
N ALA A 59 6.25 -1.67 21.01
CA ALA A 59 7.35 -2.33 21.72
C ALA A 59 7.81 -1.54 22.96
N GLU A 60 7.85 -0.21 22.89
CA GLU A 60 8.16 0.66 24.03
C GLU A 60 7.07 0.61 25.12
N GLU A 61 5.80 0.63 24.71
CA GLU A 61 4.65 0.48 25.61
C GLU A 61 4.69 -0.88 26.33
N GLU A 62 4.97 -1.96 25.59
CA GLU A 62 5.08 -3.31 26.16
C GLU A 62 6.31 -3.47 27.07
N ALA A 63 7.42 -2.81 26.77
CA ALA A 63 8.56 -2.75 27.68
C ALA A 63 8.20 -2.04 29.00
N GLY A 64 7.38 -1.00 28.94
CA GLY A 64 6.81 -0.32 30.11
C GLY A 64 5.86 -1.21 30.92
N GLU A 65 4.95 -1.93 30.26
CA GLU A 65 4.02 -2.89 30.88
C GLU A 65 4.76 -4.07 31.54
N LEU A 66 5.86 -4.53 30.92
CA LEU A 66 6.75 -5.56 31.48
C LEU A 66 7.47 -5.05 32.73
N ALA A 67 8.00 -3.82 32.71
CA ALA A 67 8.60 -3.18 33.88
C ALA A 67 7.59 -2.99 35.02
N ALA A 68 6.32 -2.74 34.69
CA ALA A 68 5.22 -2.63 35.63
C ALA A 68 4.60 -3.99 36.06
N SER A 69 5.14 -5.13 35.58
CA SER A 69 4.62 -6.49 35.84
C SER A 69 3.11 -6.67 35.53
N THR A 70 2.57 -5.86 34.61
CA THR A 70 1.13 -5.84 34.28
C THR A 70 0.80 -6.70 33.04
N LEU A 71 1.82 -7.20 32.34
CA LEU A 71 1.62 -8.06 31.18
C LEU A 71 1.06 -9.45 31.56
N PRO A 72 0.17 -10.02 30.73
CA PRO A 72 -0.27 -11.41 30.88
C PRO A 72 0.93 -12.38 30.88
N PRO A 73 0.89 -13.47 31.66
CA PRO A 73 2.00 -14.43 31.77
C PRO A 73 2.05 -15.35 30.54
N HIS A 74 2.47 -14.81 29.41
CA HIS A 74 2.68 -15.56 28.16
C HIS A 74 4.07 -15.29 27.60
N ASP A 75 4.70 -16.33 27.03
CA ASP A 75 6.05 -16.27 26.45
C ASP A 75 6.16 -15.27 25.27
N VAL A 76 5.04 -14.89 24.66
CA VAL A 76 4.99 -13.95 23.53
C VAL A 76 4.15 -12.73 23.90
N SER A 77 4.67 -11.55 23.61
CA SER A 77 3.96 -10.30 23.86
C SER A 77 2.74 -10.13 22.94
N PRO A 78 1.61 -9.57 23.41
CA PRO A 78 0.40 -9.34 22.62
C PRO A 78 0.62 -8.63 21.27
N GLY A 79 1.50 -7.61 21.21
CA GLY A 79 1.83 -6.89 19.99
C GLY A 79 2.62 -7.73 18.98
N VAL A 80 3.58 -8.52 19.47
CA VAL A 80 4.33 -9.49 18.64
C VAL A 80 3.40 -10.56 18.08
N PHE A 81 2.43 -11.03 18.86
CA PHE A 81 1.42 -12.00 18.40
C PHE A 81 0.60 -11.45 17.22
N ILE A 82 0.12 -10.20 17.31
CA ILE A 82 -0.61 -9.56 16.21
C ILE A 82 0.30 -9.36 15.00
N GLN A 83 1.55 -8.89 15.21
CA GLN A 83 2.51 -8.68 14.13
C GLN A 83 2.73 -9.98 13.33
N VAL A 84 2.99 -11.10 14.00
CA VAL A 84 3.16 -12.40 13.33
C VAL A 84 1.88 -12.82 12.60
N GLY A 85 0.70 -12.56 13.17
CA GLY A 85 -0.58 -12.81 12.50
C GLY A 85 -0.74 -12.00 11.19
N LEU A 86 -0.38 -10.71 11.20
CA LEU A 86 -0.41 -9.84 10.02
C LEU A 86 0.59 -10.30 8.94
N GLU A 87 1.79 -10.74 9.35
CA GLU A 87 2.80 -11.29 8.44
C GLU A 87 2.32 -12.59 7.77
N LEU A 88 1.65 -13.48 8.52
CA LEU A 88 1.08 -14.71 7.96
C LEU A 88 -0.06 -14.42 6.97
N GLU A 89 -0.93 -13.45 7.27
CA GLU A 89 -1.98 -13.01 6.36
C GLU A 89 -1.39 -12.46 5.05
N GLU A 90 -0.28 -11.71 5.15
CA GLU A 90 0.45 -11.23 3.98
C GLU A 90 1.09 -12.36 3.17
N GLN A 91 1.68 -13.37 3.81
CA GLN A 91 2.21 -14.55 3.13
C GLN A 91 1.12 -15.33 2.39
N GLN A 92 -0.04 -15.54 3.01
CA GLN A 92 -1.21 -16.17 2.37
C GLN A 92 -1.65 -15.41 1.11
N ARG A 93 -1.76 -14.08 1.19
CA ARG A 93 -2.13 -13.23 0.03
C ARG A 93 -1.10 -13.30 -1.08
N ASN A 94 0.19 -13.28 -0.74
CA ASN A 94 1.28 -13.37 -1.71
C ASN A 94 1.28 -14.71 -2.45
N LEU A 95 0.95 -15.81 -1.78
CA LEU A 95 0.78 -17.12 -2.41
C LEU A 95 -0.43 -17.16 -3.35
N LYS A 96 -1.57 -16.57 -2.96
CA LYS A 96 -2.76 -16.48 -3.84
C LYS A 96 -2.47 -15.72 -5.13
N ILE A 97 -1.76 -14.61 -5.07
CA ILE A 97 -1.38 -13.83 -6.27
C ILE A 97 -0.45 -14.65 -7.18
N ARG A 98 0.51 -15.38 -6.59
CA ARG A 98 1.41 -16.27 -7.35
C ARG A 98 0.67 -17.46 -7.97
N GLN A 99 -0.29 -18.04 -7.27
CA GLN A 99 -1.12 -19.14 -7.78
C GLN A 99 -1.99 -18.69 -8.95
N ALA A 100 -2.61 -17.51 -8.86
CA ALA A 100 -3.43 -16.93 -9.92
C ALA A 100 -2.65 -16.69 -11.23
N ARG A 101 -1.32 -16.49 -11.15
CA ARG A 101 -0.44 -16.39 -12.33
C ARG A 101 -0.23 -17.72 -13.06
N GLY A 102 -0.56 -18.86 -12.45
CA GLY A 102 -0.46 -20.18 -13.08
C GLY A 102 0.97 -20.52 -13.51
N ALA A 103 1.80 -20.99 -12.59
CA ALA A 103 3.14 -21.43 -12.93
C ALA A 103 3.11 -22.89 -13.40
N THR A 104 3.56 -23.15 -14.63
CA THR A 104 3.56 -24.49 -15.26
C THR A 104 4.91 -25.22 -15.14
N ALA A 105 5.98 -24.52 -14.76
CA ALA A 105 7.31 -25.12 -14.64
C ALA A 105 7.45 -25.93 -13.34
N MET A 106 8.01 -27.14 -13.44
CA MET A 106 8.13 -28.06 -12.31
C MET A 106 8.94 -27.49 -11.13
N SER A 107 10.01 -26.74 -11.40
CA SER A 107 10.79 -26.03 -10.37
C SER A 107 9.94 -24.98 -9.63
N THR A 108 9.11 -24.22 -10.35
CA THR A 108 8.22 -23.22 -9.72
C THR A 108 7.10 -23.86 -8.90
N LEU A 109 6.63 -25.06 -9.29
CA LEU A 109 5.66 -25.84 -8.51
C LEU A 109 6.29 -26.34 -7.19
N ALA A 110 7.54 -26.83 -7.24
CA ALA A 110 8.28 -27.25 -6.05
C ALA A 110 8.47 -26.07 -5.07
N ASP A 111 8.95 -24.92 -5.55
CA ASP A 111 9.10 -23.71 -4.74
C ASP A 111 7.79 -23.25 -4.09
N MET A 112 6.67 -23.39 -4.81
CA MET A 112 5.34 -23.07 -4.25
C MET A 112 4.96 -24.05 -3.14
N GLN A 113 5.24 -25.34 -3.32
CA GLN A 113 4.94 -26.35 -2.32
C GLN A 113 5.79 -26.18 -1.06
N GLU A 114 7.08 -25.85 -1.19
CA GLU A 114 7.95 -25.56 -0.05
C GLU A 114 7.44 -24.35 0.74
N LYS A 115 7.03 -23.28 0.07
CA LYS A 115 6.44 -22.10 0.71
C LYS A 115 5.15 -22.42 1.43
N ARG A 116 4.30 -23.28 0.86
CA ARG A 116 3.07 -23.76 1.50
C ARG A 116 3.37 -24.56 2.75
N ASN A 117 4.31 -25.49 2.69
CA ASN A 117 4.71 -26.29 3.84
C ASN A 117 5.30 -25.42 4.97
N ASN A 118 6.12 -24.43 4.62
CA ASN A 118 6.66 -23.47 5.58
C ASN A 118 5.54 -22.64 6.23
N LEU A 119 4.60 -22.15 5.43
CA LEU A 119 3.44 -21.41 5.90
C LEU A 119 2.58 -22.25 6.84
N SER A 120 2.26 -23.51 6.50
CA SER A 120 1.49 -24.40 7.36
C SER A 120 2.14 -24.56 8.74
N ARG A 121 3.46 -24.82 8.78
CA ARG A 121 4.20 -24.96 10.05
C ARG A 121 4.16 -23.69 10.88
N ARG A 122 4.31 -22.52 10.24
CA ARG A 122 4.21 -21.24 10.96
C ARG A 122 2.81 -20.98 11.48
N ILE A 123 1.76 -21.30 10.70
CA ILE A 123 0.37 -21.18 11.14
C ILE A 123 0.12 -22.09 12.36
N GLU A 124 0.57 -23.33 12.33
CA GLU A 124 0.44 -24.27 13.47
C GLU A 124 1.14 -23.73 14.72
N SER A 125 2.37 -23.23 14.59
CA SER A 125 3.10 -22.62 15.70
C SER A 125 2.41 -21.37 16.26
N TRP A 126 1.84 -20.54 15.38
CA TRP A 126 1.11 -19.34 15.77
C TRP A 126 -0.23 -19.67 16.45
N GLN A 127 -0.94 -20.70 15.98
CA GLN A 127 -2.17 -21.19 16.60
C GLN A 127 -1.93 -21.77 18.00
N ALA A 128 -0.76 -22.39 18.25
CA ALA A 128 -0.38 -22.84 19.59
C ALA A 128 -0.25 -21.66 20.57
N VAL A 129 0.37 -20.55 20.13
CA VAL A 129 0.47 -19.31 20.91
C VAL A 129 -0.89 -18.61 21.04
N GLN A 130 -1.73 -18.71 20.01
CA GLN A 130 -3.07 -18.13 20.00
C GLN A 130 -3.97 -18.68 21.12
N ALA A 131 -3.85 -19.96 21.47
CA ALA A 131 -4.62 -20.58 22.54
C ALA A 131 -4.35 -19.92 23.91
N ALA A 132 -3.17 -19.32 24.10
CA ALA A 132 -2.81 -18.60 25.31
C ALA A 132 -3.48 -17.22 25.39
N HIS A 133 -3.50 -16.46 24.29
CA HIS A 133 -4.07 -15.11 24.25
C HIS A 133 -5.58 -15.05 24.02
N THR A 134 -6.14 -16.04 23.31
CA THR A 134 -7.57 -16.09 22.92
C THR A 134 -8.12 -17.51 23.06
N PRO A 135 -8.39 -18.00 24.28
CA PRO A 135 -8.68 -19.42 24.54
C PRO A 135 -9.96 -19.94 23.85
N ILE A 136 -10.93 -19.05 23.60
CA ILE A 136 -12.20 -19.41 22.95
C ILE A 136 -12.02 -19.62 21.43
N VAL A 137 -10.94 -19.11 20.83
CA VAL A 137 -10.66 -19.35 19.40
C VAL A 137 -10.33 -20.80 19.11
N ALA A 138 -9.68 -21.52 20.05
CA ALA A 138 -9.45 -22.96 19.90
C ALA A 138 -10.77 -23.73 19.73
N GLN A 139 -11.84 -23.29 20.41
CA GLN A 139 -13.18 -23.87 20.28
C GLN A 139 -13.81 -23.55 18.92
N LEU A 140 -13.57 -22.35 18.38
CA LEU A 140 -14.03 -21.96 17.04
C LEU A 140 -13.29 -22.74 15.93
N CYS A 141 -12.00 -22.97 16.08
CA CYS A 141 -11.19 -23.80 15.16
C CYS A 141 -11.67 -25.26 15.13
N VAL A 142 -12.06 -25.82 16.28
CA VAL A 142 -12.61 -27.19 16.39
C VAL A 142 -14.04 -27.28 15.83
N SER A 143 -14.84 -26.22 15.99
CA SER A 143 -16.25 -26.22 15.56
C SER A 143 -16.48 -26.12 14.06
N GLY A 144 -15.46 -25.78 13.25
CA GLY A 144 -15.51 -25.85 11.79
C GLY A 144 -16.79 -25.30 11.15
N ILE A 145 -17.33 -24.16 11.60
CA ILE A 145 -18.61 -23.63 11.10
C ILE A 145 -18.40 -23.04 9.69
N PRO A 146 -18.96 -23.63 8.62
CA PRO A 146 -19.04 -22.97 7.32
C PRO A 146 -20.12 -21.86 7.35
N PRO A 147 -19.95 -20.76 6.60
CA PRO A 147 -20.94 -19.69 6.56
C PRO A 147 -22.02 -20.02 5.52
N ALA A 148 -23.25 -20.27 5.95
CA ALA A 148 -24.45 -19.99 5.16
C ALA A 148 -25.68 -19.95 6.06
N LEU A 149 -26.11 -18.73 6.38
CA LEU A 149 -27.54 -18.44 6.57
C LEU A 149 -28.25 -18.78 5.25
N THR A 150 -29.24 -19.65 5.28
CA THR A 150 -30.37 -19.58 4.35
C THR A 150 -31.65 -19.43 5.17
N PRO A 151 -32.51 -18.45 4.89
CA PRO A 151 -33.80 -18.32 5.54
C PRO A 151 -34.86 -19.14 4.79
N VAL A 152 -35.88 -19.58 5.53
CA VAL A 152 -37.18 -20.12 5.09
C VAL A 152 -37.18 -21.52 4.45
N SER A 153 -37.77 -22.48 5.15
CA SER A 153 -39.06 -23.06 4.75
C SER A 153 -39.69 -23.82 5.91
N ALA A 154 -40.94 -23.48 6.20
CA ALA A 154 -41.83 -24.21 7.07
C ALA A 154 -42.21 -25.53 6.41
N ASP A 155 -42.03 -26.65 7.12
CA ASP A 155 -43.02 -27.72 7.07
C ASP A 155 -42.96 -28.56 8.34
N GLY A 156 -44.13 -28.95 8.85
CA GLY A 156 -44.32 -29.47 10.19
C GLY A 156 -44.04 -30.98 10.34
N SER A 157 -43.49 -31.37 11.49
CA SER A 157 -43.96 -32.48 12.36
C SER A 157 -42.93 -32.72 13.49
N PRO A 158 -43.34 -33.01 14.75
CA PRO A 158 -42.43 -33.17 15.90
C PRO A 158 -41.96 -34.64 16.04
N PRO A 159 -40.86 -34.92 16.79
CA PRO A 159 -41.07 -35.50 18.13
C PRO A 159 -39.99 -35.19 19.20
N GLN A 160 -40.49 -35.03 20.44
CA GLN A 160 -40.05 -35.51 21.78
C GLN A 160 -38.56 -35.72 22.19
N PRO A 161 -38.24 -35.59 23.50
CA PRO A 161 -36.90 -35.43 24.04
C PRO A 161 -36.29 -36.77 24.50
N SER A 162 -35.00 -36.98 24.20
CA SER A 162 -34.25 -38.10 24.77
C SER A 162 -32.82 -37.69 25.08
N VAL A 163 -32.57 -37.52 26.37
CA VAL A 163 -31.27 -37.62 27.02
C VAL A 163 -30.58 -38.89 26.55
N LEU A 164 -29.32 -38.84 26.11
CA LEU A 164 -28.30 -39.83 26.46
C LEU A 164 -26.90 -39.29 26.14
N LEU A 165 -26.27 -38.80 27.21
CA LEU A 165 -24.83 -38.87 27.42
C LEU A 165 -24.41 -40.34 27.23
N ASN A 166 -23.63 -40.66 26.21
CA ASN A 166 -22.55 -41.66 26.30
C ASN A 166 -21.81 -41.88 24.97
N SER A 167 -20.48 -41.74 25.09
CA SER A 167 -19.42 -42.50 24.41
C SER A 167 -19.46 -42.61 22.89
N LEU A 168 -18.44 -42.02 22.24
CA LEU A 168 -17.53 -42.63 21.24
C LEU A 168 -16.74 -41.52 20.49
N PRO A 169 -15.64 -41.87 19.81
CA PRO A 169 -14.29 -42.02 20.31
C PRO A 169 -13.44 -40.77 20.05
N PHE A 170 -12.36 -40.64 20.82
CA PHE A 170 -11.17 -39.89 20.40
C PHE A 170 -10.70 -40.45 19.06
N SER A 171 -11.10 -39.84 17.96
CA SER A 171 -10.54 -40.12 16.64
C SER A 171 -10.11 -38.80 16.03
N ALA A 172 -8.81 -38.54 16.17
CA ALA A 172 -8.07 -37.62 15.32
C ALA A 172 -8.19 -38.13 13.87
N THR A 173 -9.26 -37.75 13.17
CA THR A 173 -9.41 -38.00 11.75
C THR A 173 -9.66 -36.68 11.04
N ALA A 174 -8.57 -36.18 10.47
CA ALA A 174 -8.48 -35.30 9.30
C ALA A 174 -9.57 -34.22 9.20
N SER A 175 -9.26 -33.03 9.71
CA SER A 175 -9.81 -31.80 9.13
C SER A 175 -9.67 -31.89 7.60
N PRO A 176 -10.69 -31.56 6.80
CA PRO A 176 -10.55 -31.51 5.35
C PRO A 176 -9.32 -30.66 5.07
N THR A 177 -8.40 -31.14 4.24
CA THR A 177 -7.11 -30.49 3.97
C THR A 177 -7.36 -29.15 3.27
N LEU A 178 -7.79 -28.14 4.05
CA LEU A 178 -7.88 -26.77 3.61
C LEU A 178 -6.47 -26.40 3.20
N HIS A 179 -6.35 -26.04 1.93
CA HIS A 179 -5.13 -25.50 1.37
C HIS A 179 -4.60 -24.40 2.31
N PRO A 180 -3.30 -24.35 2.65
CA PRO A 180 -2.79 -23.45 3.69
C PRO A 180 -3.08 -21.97 3.42
N ASP A 181 -3.28 -21.63 2.15
CA ASP A 181 -3.69 -20.30 1.67
C ASP A 181 -5.11 -19.91 2.10
N ASN A 182 -5.95 -20.87 2.50
CA ASN A 182 -7.35 -20.69 2.87
C ASN A 182 -7.61 -20.94 4.37
N ILE A 183 -6.58 -21.29 5.14
CA ILE A 183 -6.72 -21.41 6.59
C ILE A 183 -7.05 -20.02 7.14
N ARG A 184 -8.20 -19.88 7.77
CA ARG A 184 -8.62 -18.60 8.37
C ARG A 184 -7.75 -18.32 9.59
N LEU A 185 -7.00 -17.23 9.53
CA LEU A 185 -6.27 -16.69 10.68
C LEU A 185 -7.25 -15.90 11.54
N TRP A 186 -7.46 -16.34 12.77
CA TRP A 186 -8.40 -15.71 13.69
C TRP A 186 -7.73 -14.55 14.44
N LEU A 187 -7.42 -13.46 13.76
CA LEU A 187 -7.05 -12.21 14.45
C LEU A 187 -8.28 -11.61 15.16
N PRO A 188 -8.12 -10.70 16.14
CA PRO A 188 -9.25 -10.07 16.82
C PRO A 188 -10.28 -9.45 15.86
N SER A 189 -9.85 -8.90 14.72
CA SER A 189 -10.72 -8.44 13.63
C SER A 189 -11.58 -9.55 12.99
N ALA A 190 -11.05 -10.76 12.85
CA ALA A 190 -11.75 -11.90 12.26
C ALA A 190 -12.73 -12.59 13.24
N ILE A 191 -12.67 -12.28 14.53
CA ILE A 191 -13.61 -12.79 15.55
C ILE A 191 -14.93 -12.00 15.45
N PRO A 192 -16.10 -12.66 15.53
CA PRO A 192 -17.39 -11.97 15.56
C PRO A 192 -17.48 -10.96 16.71
N PRO A 193 -18.08 -9.76 16.50
CA PRO A 193 -18.11 -8.68 17.49
C PRO A 193 -18.78 -9.09 18.81
N THR A 194 -19.74 -10.02 18.75
CA THR A 194 -20.44 -10.57 19.93
C THR A 194 -19.52 -11.33 20.89
N LEU A 195 -18.43 -11.91 20.39
CA LEU A 195 -17.52 -12.71 21.19
C LEU A 195 -16.31 -11.90 21.69
N ARG A 196 -15.93 -10.81 21.01
CA ARG A 196 -14.69 -10.07 21.31
C ARG A 196 -14.57 -9.59 22.75
N GLY A 197 -15.66 -9.11 23.35
CA GLY A 197 -15.65 -8.61 24.73
C GLY A 197 -15.38 -9.69 25.80
N ALA A 198 -15.65 -10.95 25.48
CA ALA A 198 -15.42 -12.08 26.38
C ALA A 198 -14.15 -12.89 26.05
N THR A 199 -13.62 -12.76 24.83
CA THR A 199 -12.55 -13.62 24.31
C THR A 199 -11.19 -12.94 24.21
N VAL A 200 -11.14 -11.62 24.14
CA VAL A 200 -9.92 -10.86 23.83
C VAL A 200 -9.46 -10.08 25.05
N SER A 201 -8.16 -10.17 25.38
CA SER A 201 -7.57 -9.38 26.46
C SER A 201 -7.70 -7.87 26.19
N PRO A 202 -7.95 -7.04 27.22
CA PRO A 202 -8.01 -5.60 27.05
C PRO A 202 -6.70 -5.07 26.44
N GLY A 203 -6.79 -4.14 25.48
CA GLY A 203 -5.64 -3.57 24.76
C GLY A 203 -5.21 -4.31 23.48
N LEU A 204 -5.55 -5.60 23.28
CA LEU A 204 -5.18 -6.32 22.05
C LEU A 204 -5.92 -5.77 20.82
N ILE A 205 -7.18 -5.37 21.00
CA ILE A 205 -8.01 -4.75 19.95
C ILE A 205 -7.42 -3.40 19.54
N ASP A 206 -6.98 -2.60 20.51
CA ASP A 206 -6.40 -1.28 20.25
C ASP A 206 -5.04 -1.40 19.54
N LYS A 207 -4.19 -2.35 19.99
CA LYS A 207 -2.92 -2.68 19.33
C LYS A 207 -3.15 -3.14 17.88
N GLU A 208 -4.15 -4.00 17.62
CA GLU A 208 -4.49 -4.40 16.24
C GLU A 208 -4.99 -3.20 15.42
N ARG A 209 -5.87 -2.37 15.98
CA ARG A 209 -6.38 -1.18 15.27
C ARG A 209 -5.24 -0.25 14.86
N CYS A 210 -4.32 0.08 15.77
CA CYS A 210 -3.17 0.93 15.48
C CYS A 210 -2.29 0.35 14.36
N LEU A 211 -2.00 -0.96 14.42
CA LEU A 211 -1.23 -1.65 13.37
C LEU A 211 -1.96 -1.67 12.03
N ARG A 212 -3.29 -1.81 12.02
CA ARG A 212 -4.11 -1.81 10.79
C ARG A 212 -4.19 -0.43 10.13
N ILE A 213 -4.26 0.65 10.92
CA ILE A 213 -4.18 2.03 10.41
C ILE A 213 -2.84 2.24 9.71
N ALA A 214 -1.74 1.94 10.41
CA ALA A 214 -0.40 2.08 9.82
C ALA A 214 -0.18 1.18 8.59
N GLN A 215 -0.74 -0.04 8.61
CA GLN A 215 -0.72 -0.93 7.45
C GLN A 215 -1.50 -0.37 6.26
N ALA A 216 -2.60 0.36 6.49
CA ALA A 216 -3.38 0.98 5.44
C ALA A 216 -2.65 2.19 4.83
N ASP A 217 -2.03 3.04 5.67
CA ASP A 217 -1.20 4.17 5.22
C ASP A 217 0.00 3.69 4.39
N ASP A 218 0.80 2.76 4.91
CA ASP A 218 1.93 2.17 4.19
C ASP A 218 1.50 1.51 2.87
N ALA A 219 0.32 0.86 2.85
CA ALA A 219 -0.19 0.24 1.64
C ALA A 219 -0.64 1.26 0.58
N LEU A 220 -1.18 2.42 0.98
CA LEU A 220 -1.49 3.51 0.06
C LEU A 220 -0.20 4.14 -0.48
N GLU A 221 0.81 4.32 0.35
CA GLU A 221 2.08 4.87 -0.09
C GLU A 221 2.81 3.92 -1.04
N ASP A 222 2.87 2.62 -0.72
CA ASP A 222 3.36 1.59 -1.63
C ASP A 222 2.63 1.62 -2.99
N LEU A 223 1.31 1.88 -2.97
CA LEU A 223 0.49 1.97 -4.18
C LEU A 223 0.85 3.18 -5.03
N ARG A 224 0.99 4.36 -4.41
CA ARG A 224 1.42 5.60 -5.05
C ARG A 224 2.81 5.46 -5.63
N HIS A 225 3.75 4.94 -4.85
CA HIS A 225 5.12 4.71 -5.27
C HIS A 225 5.22 3.72 -6.44
N CYS A 226 4.50 2.59 -6.38
CA CYS A 226 4.41 1.66 -7.51
C CYS A 226 3.82 2.34 -8.76
N ARG A 227 2.84 3.23 -8.60
CA ARG A 227 2.27 3.99 -9.72
C ARG A 227 3.27 4.96 -10.33
N HIS A 228 4.00 5.72 -9.52
CA HIS A 228 5.06 6.60 -10.00
C HIS A 228 6.13 5.83 -10.79
N ILE A 229 6.59 4.69 -10.27
CA ILE A 229 7.56 3.86 -10.98
C ILE A 229 6.99 3.34 -12.29
N LEU A 230 5.74 2.87 -12.32
CA LEU A 230 5.13 2.38 -13.56
C LEU A 230 5.02 3.46 -14.64
N THR A 231 4.70 4.70 -14.25
CA THR A 231 4.72 5.85 -15.17
C THR A 231 6.13 6.10 -15.70
N GLY A 232 7.14 6.17 -14.82
CA GLY A 232 8.53 6.37 -15.24
C GLY A 232 9.07 5.23 -16.12
N VAL A 233 8.69 3.97 -15.86
CA VAL A 233 9.04 2.83 -16.70
C VAL A 233 8.37 2.92 -18.08
N ASN A 234 7.13 3.39 -18.16
CA ASN A 234 6.44 3.62 -19.43
C ASN A 234 7.09 4.74 -20.25
N GLU A 235 7.43 5.86 -19.60
CA GLU A 235 8.17 6.95 -20.23
C GLU A 235 9.54 6.48 -20.71
N PHE A 236 10.29 5.77 -19.86
CA PHE A 236 11.58 5.20 -20.22
C PHE A 236 11.47 4.26 -21.43
N ARG A 237 10.45 3.39 -21.45
CA ARG A 237 10.17 2.49 -22.58
C ARG A 237 9.97 3.29 -23.86
N ARG A 238 9.10 4.29 -23.81
CA ARG A 238 8.73 5.14 -24.95
C ARG A 238 9.92 5.89 -25.54
N TYR A 239 10.79 6.44 -24.68
CA TYR A 239 11.93 7.24 -25.16
C TYR A 239 13.16 6.41 -25.53
N ASN A 240 13.40 5.27 -24.87
CA ASN A 240 14.68 4.58 -24.95
C ASN A 240 14.60 3.16 -25.54
N VAL A 241 13.42 2.55 -25.58
CA VAL A 241 13.27 1.12 -25.91
C VAL A 241 12.41 0.89 -27.15
N ASP A 242 11.55 1.83 -27.51
CA ASP A 242 10.80 1.77 -28.77
C ASP A 242 11.79 1.75 -29.96
N GLY A 243 11.86 0.62 -30.66
CA GLY A 243 12.80 0.38 -31.77
C GLY A 243 14.09 -0.35 -31.39
N MET A 244 14.34 -0.63 -30.10
CA MET A 244 15.47 -1.46 -29.65
C MET A 244 15.12 -2.96 -29.69
N GLY A 245 16.14 -3.82 -29.84
CA GLY A 245 15.96 -5.27 -30.00
C GLY A 245 15.22 -5.97 -28.84
N GLN A 246 14.67 -7.16 -29.13
CA GLN A 246 13.77 -7.93 -28.26
C GLN A 246 14.25 -8.13 -26.81
N HIS A 247 15.57 -8.22 -26.58
CA HIS A 247 16.12 -8.45 -25.25
C HIS A 247 15.90 -7.25 -24.30
N THR A 248 16.05 -6.02 -24.80
CA THR A 248 15.82 -4.81 -24.00
C THR A 248 14.34 -4.64 -23.68
N GLU A 249 13.48 -4.91 -24.67
CA GLU A 249 12.02 -4.89 -24.47
C GLU A 249 11.56 -5.94 -23.45
N GLY A 250 12.15 -7.15 -23.49
CA GLY A 250 11.86 -8.21 -22.53
C GLY A 250 12.18 -7.84 -21.07
N LYS A 251 13.31 -7.15 -20.84
CA LYS A 251 13.68 -6.68 -19.49
C LYS A 251 12.70 -5.65 -18.96
N VAL A 252 12.34 -4.64 -19.77
CA VAL A 252 11.38 -3.61 -19.38
C VAL A 252 10.00 -4.19 -19.11
N ARG A 253 9.55 -5.13 -19.95
CA ARG A 253 8.28 -5.86 -19.72
C ARG A 253 8.29 -6.64 -18.42
N THR A 254 9.41 -7.28 -18.08
CA THR A 254 9.57 -8.00 -16.82
C THR A 254 9.48 -7.04 -15.63
N MET A 255 10.21 -5.92 -15.67
CA MET A 255 10.14 -4.87 -14.65
C MET A 255 8.71 -4.35 -14.47
N TYR A 256 8.04 -4.00 -15.56
CA TYR A 256 6.65 -3.55 -15.55
C TYR A 256 5.72 -4.58 -14.89
N SER A 257 5.85 -5.87 -15.25
CA SER A 257 5.05 -6.94 -14.66
C SER A 257 5.31 -7.12 -13.16
N ASN A 258 6.54 -6.91 -12.70
CA ASN A 258 6.91 -7.02 -11.29
C ASN A 258 6.34 -5.86 -10.47
N PHE A 259 6.37 -4.63 -11.00
CA PHE A 259 5.76 -3.47 -10.34
C PHE A 259 4.23 -3.52 -10.36
N LYS A 260 3.63 -4.04 -11.43
CA LYS A 260 2.18 -4.31 -11.47
C LYS A 260 1.76 -5.33 -10.40
N ASP A 261 2.58 -6.36 -10.16
CA ASP A 261 2.33 -7.30 -9.06
C ASP A 261 2.45 -6.63 -7.69
N LYS A 262 3.47 -5.78 -7.48
CA LYS A 262 3.65 -5.03 -6.24
C LYS A 262 2.46 -4.10 -5.98
N GLN A 263 2.00 -3.38 -7.01
CA GLN A 263 0.79 -2.58 -6.97
C GLN A 263 -0.43 -3.41 -6.54
N GLN A 264 -0.64 -4.60 -7.12
CA GLN A 264 -1.77 -5.45 -6.75
C GLN A 264 -1.67 -5.97 -5.31
N ARG A 265 -0.46 -6.29 -4.84
CA ARG A 265 -0.21 -6.69 -3.45
C ARG A 265 -0.56 -5.56 -2.48
N ALA A 266 -0.09 -4.34 -2.76
CA ALA A 266 -0.38 -3.15 -1.97
C ALA A 266 -1.89 -2.87 -1.91
N ALA A 267 -2.58 -2.90 -3.07
CA ALA A 267 -4.03 -2.72 -3.13
C ALA A 267 -4.81 -3.78 -2.31
N ASN A 268 -4.38 -5.05 -2.37
CA ASN A 268 -5.00 -6.11 -1.58
C ASN A 268 -4.71 -5.97 -0.08
N ARG A 269 -3.51 -5.52 0.29
CA ARG A 269 -3.12 -5.22 1.68
C ARG A 269 -4.01 -4.10 2.24
N TYR A 270 -4.19 -3.02 1.48
CA TYR A 270 -5.08 -1.91 1.84
C TYR A 270 -6.53 -2.37 2.05
N ARG A 271 -7.12 -3.09 1.08
CA ARG A 271 -8.51 -3.57 1.16
C ARG A 271 -8.76 -4.44 2.38
N ALA A 272 -7.81 -5.31 2.70
CA ALA A 272 -7.90 -6.19 3.86
C ALA A 272 -7.69 -5.46 5.18
N ALA A 273 -6.74 -4.52 5.25
CA ALA A 273 -6.56 -3.67 6.42
C ALA A 273 -7.82 -2.85 6.70
N ARG A 274 -8.44 -2.27 5.66
CA ARG A 274 -9.71 -1.57 5.77
C ARG A 274 -10.87 -2.48 6.18
N ALA A 275 -10.95 -3.70 5.65
CA ALA A 275 -11.96 -4.68 6.08
C ALA A 275 -11.81 -5.06 7.57
N ALA A 276 -10.57 -5.19 8.04
CA ALA A 276 -10.28 -5.41 9.46
C ALA A 276 -10.69 -4.19 10.31
N LEU A 277 -10.36 -2.96 9.88
CA LEU A 277 -10.78 -1.74 10.56
C LEU A 277 -12.30 -1.60 10.64
N LEU A 278 -13.04 -1.88 9.55
CA LEU A 278 -14.51 -1.91 9.55
C LEU A 278 -15.07 -2.88 10.59
N SER A 279 -14.38 -4.01 10.79
CA SER A 279 -14.80 -5.01 11.75
C SER A 279 -14.52 -4.57 13.19
N LEU A 280 -13.38 -3.92 13.45
CA LEU A 280 -12.91 -3.53 14.79
C LEU A 280 -13.60 -2.26 15.29
N ASP A 281 -13.68 -1.25 14.44
CA ASP A 281 -14.25 0.05 14.75
C ASP A 281 -15.09 0.57 13.57
N PRO A 282 -16.40 0.22 13.55
CA PRO A 282 -17.28 0.63 12.48
C PRO A 282 -17.51 2.15 12.40
N ASN A 283 -17.23 2.96 13.42
CA ASN A 283 -17.56 4.40 13.41
C ASN A 283 -16.33 5.30 13.60
N GLY A 284 -15.12 4.76 13.48
CA GLY A 284 -13.91 5.51 13.73
C GLY A 284 -13.61 6.61 12.70
N ASP A 285 -12.88 7.62 13.16
CA ASP A 285 -12.43 8.79 12.38
C ASP A 285 -11.62 8.40 11.13
N TRP A 286 -11.04 7.21 11.14
CA TRP A 286 -10.28 6.64 10.03
C TRP A 286 -11.09 6.52 8.72
N ARG A 287 -12.44 6.54 8.77
CA ARG A 287 -13.30 6.47 7.58
C ARG A 287 -13.22 7.71 6.68
N SER A 288 -12.90 8.89 7.22
CA SER A 288 -12.72 10.10 6.41
C SER A 288 -11.45 9.99 5.56
N HIS A 289 -10.41 9.38 6.13
CA HIS A 289 -9.11 9.19 5.49
C HIS A 289 -9.10 7.98 4.54
N PHE A 290 -9.67 6.85 4.94
CA PHE A 290 -9.60 5.59 4.19
C PHE A 290 -10.91 5.24 3.46
N LYS A 291 -10.96 5.57 2.17
CA LYS A 291 -12.10 5.30 1.28
C LYS A 291 -12.05 3.89 0.66
N ASP A 292 -13.17 3.46 0.08
CA ASP A 292 -13.22 2.19 -0.65
C ASP A 292 -12.34 2.24 -1.92
N LEU A 293 -11.27 1.43 -1.95
CA LEU A 293 -10.34 1.37 -3.09
C LEU A 293 -10.89 0.51 -4.23
N LYS A 294 -11.52 1.16 -5.22
CA LYS A 294 -11.94 0.52 -6.47
C LYS A 294 -10.76 0.36 -7.43
N GLN A 295 -10.89 -0.55 -8.38
CA GLN A 295 -9.84 -0.74 -9.40
C GLN A 295 -9.65 0.50 -10.29
N THR A 296 -10.73 1.27 -10.48
CA THR A 296 -10.73 2.55 -11.21
C THR A 296 -9.93 3.62 -10.51
N ASP A 297 -9.78 3.55 -9.19
CA ASP A 297 -9.10 4.57 -8.39
C ASP A 297 -7.59 4.34 -8.36
N ILE A 298 -7.13 3.14 -8.76
CA ILE A 298 -5.73 2.84 -8.94
C ILE A 298 -5.33 3.42 -10.29
N GLN A 299 -5.29 4.75 -10.44
CA GLN A 299 -4.73 5.43 -11.60
C GLN A 299 -3.53 6.27 -11.16
N GLY A 300 -2.67 6.68 -12.11
CA GLY A 300 -1.62 7.67 -11.81
C GLY A 300 -2.24 9.02 -11.39
N PRO A 301 -1.43 10.03 -11.09
CA PRO A 301 -1.89 11.42 -10.91
C PRO A 301 -1.99 12.19 -12.24
N GLY A 302 -1.58 11.56 -13.36
CA GLY A 302 -1.70 12.09 -14.72
C GLY A 302 -2.22 11.01 -15.67
N ARG A 303 -2.47 11.39 -16.93
CA ARG A 303 -2.99 10.49 -17.98
C ARG A 303 -2.07 9.28 -18.17
N ASP A 304 -2.58 8.08 -17.93
CA ASP A 304 -1.99 6.85 -18.48
C ASP A 304 -2.29 6.84 -20.00
N ASP A 305 -1.26 6.69 -20.85
CA ASP A 305 -1.35 6.74 -22.34
C ASP A 305 -2.44 5.81 -22.93
N ASN A 306 -2.90 4.81 -22.18
CA ASN A 306 -3.93 3.84 -22.56
C ASN A 306 -5.39 4.36 -22.43
N THR A 307 -5.63 5.57 -21.93
CA THR A 307 -6.99 6.10 -21.74
C THR A 307 -7.45 6.87 -22.99
N ALA A 308 -8.58 6.46 -23.58
CA ALA A 308 -9.11 6.99 -24.85
C ALA A 308 -9.78 8.38 -24.76
N LEU A 309 -9.85 8.99 -23.58
CA LEU A 309 -10.50 10.28 -23.35
C LEU A 309 -9.47 11.43 -23.42
N GLY A 310 -9.92 12.61 -23.87
CA GLY A 310 -9.12 13.83 -23.88
C GLY A 310 -8.78 14.34 -22.47
N GLU A 311 -7.69 15.09 -22.35
CA GLU A 311 -7.12 15.59 -21.07
C GLU A 311 -8.14 16.32 -20.18
N GLY A 312 -9.15 16.98 -20.77
CA GLY A 312 -10.19 17.70 -20.04
C GLY A 312 -11.19 16.83 -19.25
N TYR A 313 -11.19 15.50 -19.42
CA TYR A 313 -12.10 14.58 -18.70
C TYR A 313 -11.38 13.71 -17.66
N TYR A 314 -10.11 13.97 -17.39
CA TYR A 314 -9.33 13.19 -16.43
C TYR A 314 -9.56 13.69 -14.99
N GLU A 315 -10.19 12.85 -14.17
CA GLU A 315 -10.37 13.11 -12.74
C GLU A 315 -9.26 12.44 -11.92
N ILE A 316 -8.55 13.22 -11.10
CA ILE A 316 -7.51 12.72 -10.22
C ILE A 316 -8.15 11.80 -9.18
N SER A 317 -7.62 10.58 -9.06
CA SER A 317 -8.14 9.60 -8.11
C SER A 317 -7.94 10.04 -6.65
N TRP A 318 -8.88 9.70 -5.77
CA TRP A 318 -8.86 10.10 -4.36
C TRP A 318 -7.61 9.63 -3.61
N ILE A 319 -6.95 8.56 -4.08
CA ILE A 319 -5.67 8.10 -3.49
C ILE A 319 -4.57 9.18 -3.56
N TRP A 320 -4.71 10.16 -4.46
CA TRP A 320 -3.83 11.33 -4.60
C TRP A 320 -4.41 12.60 -3.98
N LEU A 321 -5.71 12.60 -3.69
CA LEU A 321 -6.40 13.74 -3.08
C LEU A 321 -6.42 13.52 -1.58
N VAL A 322 -5.61 14.28 -0.85
CA VAL A 322 -5.67 14.29 0.61
C VAL A 322 -7.01 14.91 1.03
N PRO A 323 -7.81 14.25 1.90
CA PRO A 323 -9.01 14.86 2.45
C PRO A 323 -8.63 16.13 3.24
N GLN A 324 -9.09 17.29 2.78
CA GLN A 324 -9.24 18.44 3.66
C GLN A 324 -10.57 18.26 4.38
N ASP A 325 -10.54 18.11 5.71
CA ASP A 325 -11.73 18.24 6.53
C ASP A 325 -11.81 19.69 7.04
N PRO A 326 -12.71 20.54 6.51
CA PRO A 326 -12.86 21.91 6.98
C PRO A 326 -13.52 22.01 8.37
N THR A 327 -13.98 20.90 8.95
CA THR A 327 -14.72 20.86 10.21
C THR A 327 -13.90 20.44 11.43
N SER A 328 -12.67 19.95 11.28
CA SER A 328 -11.79 19.63 12.41
C SER A 328 -10.92 20.84 12.79
N SER A 329 -11.52 21.85 13.41
CA SER A 329 -10.83 23.00 14.01
C SER A 329 -10.12 22.64 15.33
N SER A 330 -9.55 21.44 15.43
CA SER A 330 -8.64 21.05 16.50
C SER A 330 -7.33 20.64 15.84
N PRO A 331 -6.23 21.39 16.06
CA PRO A 331 -4.94 21.04 15.48
C PRO A 331 -4.39 19.82 16.21
N THR A 332 -4.85 18.64 15.84
CA THR A 332 -4.14 17.40 16.16
C THR A 332 -2.83 17.39 15.37
N PRO A 333 -1.71 16.97 15.97
CA PRO A 333 -0.39 17.03 15.35
C PRO A 333 -0.29 16.24 14.03
N SER A 334 -1.19 15.28 13.79
CA SER A 334 -1.34 14.55 12.52
C SER A 334 -1.75 15.45 11.35
N SER A 335 -2.80 16.28 11.50
CA SER A 335 -3.35 17.09 10.41
C SER A 335 -2.35 18.13 9.86
N ARG A 336 -1.45 18.64 10.71
CA ARG A 336 -0.40 19.59 10.31
C ARG A 336 0.76 18.91 9.57
N LEU A 337 1.02 17.63 9.84
CA LEU A 337 2.00 16.81 9.11
C LEU A 337 1.48 16.45 7.71
N ASP A 338 0.19 16.14 7.60
CA ASP A 338 -0.47 15.74 6.34
C ASP A 338 -0.54 16.87 5.30
N GLN A 339 -0.80 18.11 5.75
CA GLN A 339 -0.78 19.29 4.87
C GLN A 339 0.65 19.58 4.36
N ASN A 340 1.65 19.38 5.20
CA ASN A 340 3.04 19.58 4.83
C ASN A 340 3.50 18.56 3.79
N GLU A 341 3.12 17.28 3.95
CA GLU A 341 3.44 16.22 2.99
C GLU A 341 2.77 16.42 1.61
N PHE A 342 1.53 16.91 1.58
CA PHE A 342 0.88 17.31 0.33
C PHE A 342 1.60 18.48 -0.37
N LEU A 343 1.92 19.54 0.38
CA LEU A 343 2.62 20.71 -0.14
C LEU A 343 4.01 20.33 -0.67
N GLU A 344 4.71 19.42 0.00
CA GLU A 344 6.00 18.91 -0.46
C GLU A 344 5.89 18.05 -1.73
N ASN A 345 4.85 17.22 -1.87
CA ASN A 345 4.60 16.47 -3.11
C ASN A 345 4.27 17.41 -4.30
N VAL A 346 3.48 18.46 -4.05
CA VAL A 346 3.18 19.49 -5.06
C VAL A 346 4.42 20.31 -5.40
N LYS A 347 5.27 20.62 -4.41
CA LYS A 347 6.55 21.29 -4.58
C LYS A 347 7.51 20.51 -5.49
N VAL A 348 7.62 19.19 -5.35
CA VAL A 348 8.43 18.36 -6.25
C VAL A 348 7.94 18.48 -7.70
N LYS A 349 6.61 18.43 -7.92
CA LYS A 349 6.03 18.61 -9.27
C LYS A 349 6.27 20.02 -9.81
N TRP A 350 6.07 21.03 -8.97
CA TRP A 350 6.35 22.42 -9.30
C TRP A 350 7.82 22.61 -9.69
N ALA A 351 8.76 22.14 -8.87
CA ALA A 351 10.20 22.23 -9.14
C ALA A 351 10.59 21.49 -10.43
N LYS A 352 10.07 20.29 -10.68
CA LYS A 352 10.27 19.55 -11.94
C LYS A 352 9.73 20.33 -13.14
N SER A 353 8.53 20.89 -13.04
CA SER A 353 7.92 21.68 -14.11
C SER A 353 8.71 22.97 -14.39
N GLN A 354 9.19 23.65 -13.35
CA GLN A 354 10.03 24.85 -13.47
C GLN A 354 11.37 24.51 -14.14
N ALA A 355 12.05 23.44 -13.69
CA ALA A 355 13.31 22.98 -14.26
C ALA A 355 13.16 22.57 -15.74
N CYS A 356 12.06 21.89 -16.10
CA CYS A 356 11.73 21.57 -17.48
C CYS A 356 11.57 22.85 -18.33
N THR A 357 10.83 23.84 -17.83
CA THR A 357 10.62 25.11 -18.54
C THR A 357 11.95 25.85 -18.76
N ALA A 358 12.80 25.91 -17.73
CA ALA A 358 14.12 26.52 -17.82
C ALA A 358 15.04 25.77 -18.81
N ARG A 359 15.01 24.43 -18.81
CA ARG A 359 15.79 23.60 -19.74
C ARG A 359 15.35 23.82 -21.18
N TRP A 360 14.05 23.84 -21.46
CA TRP A 360 13.52 24.12 -22.80
C TRP A 360 13.91 25.52 -23.29
N SER A 361 13.96 26.52 -22.41
CA SER A 361 14.43 27.86 -22.79
C SER A 361 15.92 27.85 -23.20
N LYS A 362 16.76 27.08 -22.50
CA LYS A 362 18.18 26.92 -22.85
C LYS A 362 18.35 26.13 -24.15
N GLU A 363 17.56 25.07 -24.34
CA GLU A 363 17.62 24.22 -25.55
C GLU A 363 17.33 25.03 -26.81
N VAL A 364 16.36 25.95 -26.77
CA VAL A 364 16.06 26.83 -27.91
C VAL A 364 17.26 27.71 -28.25
N GLN A 365 17.91 28.31 -27.25
CA GLN A 365 19.12 29.12 -27.45
C GLN A 365 20.28 28.29 -27.99
N LEU A 366 20.46 27.07 -27.49
CA LEU A 366 21.49 26.15 -27.98
C LEU A 366 21.23 25.75 -29.43
N LEU A 367 19.99 25.45 -29.79
CA LEU A 367 19.62 25.07 -31.17
C LEU A 367 19.87 26.21 -32.15
N GLU A 368 19.55 27.45 -31.79
CA GLU A 368 19.86 28.63 -32.61
C GLU A 368 21.38 28.77 -32.84
N GLU A 369 22.19 28.59 -31.79
CA GLU A 369 23.64 28.61 -31.90
C GLU A 369 24.19 27.41 -32.69
N GLU A 370 23.61 26.23 -32.56
CA GLU A 370 23.98 25.06 -33.36
C GLU A 370 23.68 25.29 -34.85
N MET A 371 22.50 25.82 -35.18
CA MET A 371 22.16 26.18 -36.56
C MET A 371 23.15 27.21 -37.14
N ARG A 372 23.51 28.23 -36.36
CA ARG A 372 24.51 29.24 -36.73
C ARG A 372 25.88 28.60 -36.99
N ARG A 373 26.33 27.73 -36.08
CA ARG A 373 27.62 27.01 -36.20
C ARG A 373 27.67 26.05 -37.39
N VAL A 374 26.56 25.39 -37.72
CA VAL A 374 26.46 24.51 -38.90
C VAL A 374 26.67 25.30 -40.19
N VAL A 375 26.05 26.48 -40.29
CA VAL A 375 26.25 27.38 -41.45
C VAL A 375 27.70 27.84 -41.54
N GLU A 376 28.27 28.36 -40.44
CA GLU A 376 29.68 28.78 -40.39
C GLU A 376 30.64 27.63 -40.74
N TYR A 377 30.34 26.42 -40.27
CA TYR A 377 31.13 25.24 -40.60
C TYR A 377 31.09 24.93 -42.10
N PHE A 378 29.92 25.00 -42.74
CA PHE A 378 29.80 24.76 -44.18
C PHE A 378 30.49 25.87 -45.00
N GLU A 379 30.39 27.13 -44.59
CA GLU A 379 31.12 28.24 -45.22
C GLU A 379 32.62 28.04 -45.11
N TRP A 380 33.14 27.75 -43.92
CA TRP A 380 34.55 27.42 -43.72
C TRP A 380 34.96 26.19 -44.55
N ARG A 381 34.15 25.12 -44.55
CA ARG A 381 34.44 23.87 -45.28
C ARG A 381 34.44 24.07 -46.79
N SER A 382 33.65 25.01 -47.31
CA SER A 382 33.61 25.35 -48.72
C SER A 382 34.93 25.94 -49.23
N THR A 383 35.72 26.60 -48.37
CA THR A 383 37.04 27.14 -48.74
C THR A 383 38.11 26.06 -48.94
N TRP A 384 37.83 24.83 -48.55
CA TRP A 384 38.75 23.70 -48.61
C TRP A 384 38.62 22.88 -49.90
N TRP A 385 37.52 23.03 -50.62
CA TRP A 385 37.26 22.45 -51.95
C TRP A 385 37.60 23.47 -53.03
#